data_AF-A0A419K0J0-F1
#
_entry.id   AF-A0A419K0J0-F1
#
_cell.length_a   1.000
_cell.length_b   1.000
_cell.length_c   1.000
_cell.angle_alpha   90.00
_cell.angle_beta   90.00
_cell.angle_gamma   90.00
#
_symmetry.space_group_name_H-M   'P 1'
#
loop_
_entity.id
_entity.type
_entity.pdbx_description
1 polymer ?
#
loop_
_entity_poly.entity_id
_entity_poly.type
_entity_poly.pdbx_seq_one_letter_code
_entity_poly.pdbx_strand_id
1 'polypeptide(L)'
;MIEVMAILTGVLAAITVGAALEYYRQLRGVKKEYEKARDVLKDIILSFNRQLRQEAEKVEAIAYKLEAVSAKSGSASEKMSSIEKRLSSLESKVEPILEDKKDLLAKLDLFEKELRDVTKSQKQLSVKVSELEEKATVSFPSVQEGKIEAVIPIKREKAIAPLTETELTVLEMLSSEGPKTAPEIKERIKLSREHTARLMKKLYEEGYLERDTNKIPFKYRIKKEMEKILKKAES
;
A
#
# COMPACT_ATOMS: atom_id res chain seq x y z
N MET A 1 20.44 42.76 -115.27
CA MET A 1 20.93 42.75 -113.86
C MET A 1 19.79 42.81 -112.85
N ILE A 2 18.81 43.71 -113.01
CA ILE A 2 17.68 43.88 -112.06
C ILE A 2 16.80 42.63 -111.98
N GLU A 3 16.45 42.01 -113.11
CA GLU A 3 15.62 40.80 -113.14
C GLU A 3 16.26 39.60 -112.43
N VAL A 4 17.57 39.39 -112.64
CA VAL A 4 18.34 38.31 -111.99
C VAL A 4 18.40 38.52 -110.47
N MET A 5 18.56 39.77 -110.02
CA MET A 5 18.54 40.11 -108.59
C MET A 5 17.16 39.89 -107.96
N ALA A 6 16.07 40.21 -108.67
CA ALA A 6 14.70 39.99 -108.20
C ALA A 6 14.36 38.49 -108.05
N ILE A 7 14.85 37.65 -108.98
CA ILE A 7 14.68 36.19 -108.88
C ILE A 7 15.47 35.65 -107.68
N LEU A 8 16.71 36.10 -107.48
CA LEU A 8 17.55 35.68 -106.35
C LEU A 8 16.92 36.04 -104.99
N THR A 9 16.41 37.26 -104.84
CA THR A 9 15.73 37.69 -103.61
C THR A 9 14.42 36.93 -103.37
N GLY A 10 13.68 36.61 -104.44
CA GLY A 10 12.48 35.77 -104.36
C GLY A 10 12.77 34.35 -103.88
N VAL A 11 13.81 33.71 -104.42
CA VAL A 11 14.23 32.37 -103.97
C VAL A 11 14.69 32.40 -102.51
N LEU A 12 15.46 33.42 -102.13
CA LEU A 12 15.95 33.55 -100.75
C LEU A 12 14.79 33.79 -99.76
N ALA A 13 13.78 34.59 -100.15
CA ALA A 13 12.57 34.80 -99.37
C ALA A 13 11.72 33.53 -99.24
N ALA A 14 11.62 32.71 -100.29
CA ALA A 14 10.91 31.44 -100.23
C ALA A 14 11.59 30.45 -99.25
N ILE A 15 12.92 30.40 -99.25
CA ILE A 15 13.70 29.57 -98.32
C ILE A 15 13.50 30.03 -96.87
N THR A 16 13.53 31.34 -96.60
CA THR A 16 13.34 31.87 -95.25
C THR A 16 11.92 31.63 -94.72
N VAL A 17 10.89 31.78 -95.57
CA VAL A 17 9.51 31.45 -95.21
C VAL A 17 9.34 29.95 -94.98
N GLY A 18 9.95 29.11 -95.82
CA GLY A 18 9.96 27.66 -95.64
C GLY A 18 10.56 27.24 -94.31
N ALA A 19 11.76 27.75 -93.99
CA ALA A 19 12.42 27.52 -92.72
C ALA A 19 11.57 28.03 -91.53
N ALA A 20 10.99 29.23 -91.64
CA ALA A 20 10.13 29.78 -90.59
C ALA A 20 8.89 28.91 -90.32
N LEU A 21 8.27 28.35 -91.35
CA LEU A 21 7.14 27.42 -91.22
C LEU A 21 7.55 26.11 -90.57
N GLU A 22 8.73 25.59 -90.90
CA GLU A 22 9.26 24.36 -90.30
C GLU A 22 9.59 24.55 -88.82
N TYR A 23 10.27 25.64 -88.46
CA TYR A 23 10.51 26.02 -87.07
C TYR A 23 9.20 26.23 -86.30
N TYR A 24 8.21 26.87 -86.92
CA TYR A 24 6.90 27.07 -86.28
C TYR A 24 6.19 25.75 -85.98
N ARG A 25 6.30 24.77 -86.89
CA ARG A 25 5.78 23.41 -86.66
C ARG A 25 6.50 22.71 -85.51
N GLN A 26 7.83 22.79 -85.46
CA GLN A 26 8.62 22.20 -84.38
C GLN A 26 8.28 22.85 -83.02
N LEU A 27 8.18 24.18 -82.96
CA LEU A 27 7.85 24.91 -81.73
C LEU A 27 6.47 24.53 -81.18
N ARG A 28 5.48 24.32 -82.05
CA ARG A 28 4.15 23.88 -81.63
C ARG A 28 4.17 22.48 -81.00
N GLY A 29 5.03 21.58 -81.47
CA GLY A 29 5.22 20.24 -80.90
C GLY A 29 5.82 20.32 -79.50
N VAL A 30 6.96 21.00 -79.38
CA VAL A 30 7.69 21.17 -78.11
C VAL A 30 6.82 21.89 -77.06
N LYS A 31 6.04 22.90 -77.45
CA LYS A 31 5.14 23.60 -76.53
C LYS A 31 4.10 22.66 -75.90
N LYS A 32 3.54 21.73 -76.67
CA LYS A 32 2.57 20.74 -76.15
C LYS A 32 3.21 19.76 -75.17
N GLU A 33 4.43 19.31 -75.45
CA GLU A 33 5.18 18.43 -74.54
C GLU A 33 5.57 19.16 -73.26
N TYR A 34 5.97 20.43 -73.37
CA TYR A 34 6.26 21.29 -72.23
C TYR A 34 5.03 21.52 -71.34
N GLU A 35 3.86 21.80 -71.92
CA GLU A 35 2.62 21.97 -71.14
C GLU A 35 2.26 20.70 -70.37
N LYS A 36 2.37 19.52 -71.01
CA LYS A 36 2.17 18.23 -70.32
C LYS A 36 3.16 18.03 -69.18
N ALA A 37 4.44 18.29 -69.39
CA ALA A 37 5.47 18.16 -68.36
C ALA A 37 5.24 19.14 -67.21
N ARG A 38 4.81 20.38 -67.52
CA ARG A 38 4.47 21.40 -66.53
C ARG A 38 3.30 20.99 -65.66
N ASP A 39 2.27 20.38 -66.23
CA ASP A 39 1.11 19.89 -65.47
C ASP A 39 1.51 18.77 -64.51
N VAL A 40 2.32 17.80 -64.97
CA VAL A 40 2.87 16.74 -64.10
C VAL A 40 3.73 17.33 -62.98
N LEU A 41 4.61 18.28 -63.30
CA LEU A 41 5.43 18.97 -62.29
C LEU A 41 4.57 19.73 -61.28
N LYS A 42 3.49 20.38 -61.74
CA LYS A 42 2.54 21.08 -60.87
C LYS A 42 1.88 20.10 -59.90
N ASP A 43 1.43 18.95 -60.38
CA ASP A 43 0.83 17.92 -59.53
C ASP A 43 1.85 17.36 -58.51
N ILE A 44 3.10 17.15 -58.93
CA ILE A 44 4.18 16.75 -58.04
C ILE A 44 4.40 17.82 -56.95
N ILE A 45 4.54 19.08 -57.32
CA ILE A 45 4.74 20.18 -56.36
C ILE A 45 3.57 20.28 -55.38
N LEU A 46 2.33 20.14 -55.85
CA LEU A 46 1.13 20.15 -55.01
C LEU A 46 1.13 18.98 -54.02
N SER A 47 1.48 17.78 -54.48
CA SER A 47 1.58 16.59 -53.62
C SER A 47 2.69 16.70 -52.58
N PHE A 48 3.86 17.23 -52.95
CA PHE A 48 4.96 17.51 -52.03
C PHE A 48 4.57 18.55 -50.98
N ASN A 49 3.91 19.64 -51.37
CA ASN A 49 3.43 20.64 -50.41
C ASN A 49 2.45 20.01 -49.41
N ARG A 50 1.53 19.17 -49.90
CA ARG A 50 0.60 18.41 -49.06
C ARG A 50 1.33 17.47 -48.09
N GLN A 51 2.31 16.71 -48.58
CA GLN A 51 3.11 15.81 -47.75
C GLN A 51 3.92 16.57 -46.70
N LEU A 52 4.56 17.68 -47.06
CA LEU A 52 5.31 18.53 -46.12
C LEU A 52 4.42 19.06 -45.01
N ARG A 53 3.19 19.48 -45.31
CA ARG A 53 2.21 19.89 -44.29
C ARG A 53 1.83 18.73 -43.37
N GLN A 54 1.54 17.56 -43.93
CA GLN A 54 1.20 16.38 -43.13
C GLN A 54 2.36 15.93 -42.22
N GLU A 55 3.60 15.97 -42.71
CA GLU A 55 4.77 15.65 -41.90
C GLU A 55 5.02 16.72 -40.83
N ALA A 56 4.83 18.01 -41.14
CA ALA A 56 4.93 19.08 -40.14
C ALA A 56 3.92 18.88 -38.99
N GLU A 57 2.65 18.57 -39.31
CA GLU A 57 1.63 18.26 -38.31
C GLU A 57 1.98 17.04 -37.45
N LYS A 58 2.54 15.97 -38.05
CA LYS A 58 3.01 14.80 -37.31
C LYS A 58 4.16 15.15 -36.37
N VAL A 59 5.12 15.96 -36.83
CA VAL A 59 6.25 16.41 -36.02
C VAL A 59 5.76 17.24 -34.83
N GLU A 60 4.79 18.14 -35.03
CA GLU A 60 4.16 18.91 -33.96
C GLU A 60 3.43 18.01 -32.96
N ALA A 61 2.67 17.02 -33.44
CA ALA A 61 2.02 16.04 -32.56
C ALA A 61 3.02 15.19 -31.77
N ILE A 62 4.16 14.84 -32.37
CA ILE A 62 5.26 14.14 -31.69
C ILE A 62 5.90 15.07 -30.64
N ALA A 63 6.14 16.34 -30.96
CA ALA A 63 6.69 17.32 -30.04
C ALA A 63 5.77 17.50 -28.81
N TYR A 64 4.46 17.65 -29.02
CA TYR A 64 3.48 17.72 -27.93
C TYR A 64 3.48 16.46 -27.05
N LYS A 65 3.51 15.26 -27.66
CA LYS A 65 3.62 14.00 -26.91
C LYS A 65 4.94 13.90 -26.15
N LEU A 66 6.03 14.36 -26.75
CA LEU A 66 7.36 14.36 -26.13
C LEU A 66 7.39 15.29 -24.91
N GLU A 67 6.83 16.49 -25.01
CA GLU A 67 6.69 17.42 -23.89
C GLU A 67 5.85 16.83 -22.76
N ALA A 68 4.71 16.21 -23.07
CA ALA A 68 3.87 15.56 -22.06
C ALA A 68 4.59 14.41 -21.35
N VAL A 69 5.35 13.59 -22.10
CA VAL A 69 6.16 12.51 -21.53
C VAL A 69 7.31 13.06 -20.71
N SER A 70 7.99 14.11 -21.18
CA SER A 70 9.06 14.82 -20.47
C SER A 70 8.55 15.38 -19.14
N ALA A 71 7.42 16.08 -19.13
CA ALA A 71 6.81 16.62 -17.92
C ALA A 71 6.46 15.50 -16.92
N LYS A 72 5.89 14.39 -17.41
CA LYS A 72 5.58 13.24 -16.57
C LYS A 72 6.85 12.59 -16.01
N SER A 73 7.89 12.44 -16.84
CA SER A 73 9.19 11.89 -16.43
C SER A 73 9.89 12.79 -15.41
N GLY A 74 9.88 14.10 -15.60
CA GLY A 74 10.39 15.08 -14.64
C GLY A 74 9.70 14.95 -13.28
N SER A 75 8.37 14.90 -13.28
CA SER A 75 7.59 14.71 -12.04
C SER A 75 7.83 13.34 -11.38
N ALA A 76 8.09 12.29 -12.17
CA ALA A 76 8.44 10.98 -11.65
C ALA A 76 9.85 10.96 -11.03
N SER A 77 10.80 11.67 -11.64
CA SER A 77 12.15 11.86 -11.12
C SER A 77 12.15 12.63 -9.80
N GLU A 78 11.36 13.71 -9.69
CA GLU A 78 11.20 14.43 -8.42
C GLU A 78 10.63 13.54 -7.33
N LYS A 79 9.57 12.77 -7.64
CA LYS A 79 9.02 11.78 -6.70
C LYS A 79 10.07 10.74 -6.32
N MET A 80 10.87 10.25 -7.26
CA MET A 80 11.96 9.32 -6.98
C MET A 80 12.98 9.93 -6.02
N SER A 81 13.40 11.18 -6.24
CA SER A 81 14.33 11.88 -5.35
C SER A 81 13.78 12.02 -3.93
N SER A 82 12.46 12.23 -3.79
CA SER A 82 11.80 12.31 -2.49
C SER A 82 11.76 10.94 -1.78
N ILE A 83 11.59 9.85 -2.54
CA ILE A 83 11.63 8.48 -2.03
C ILE A 83 13.06 8.14 -1.61
N GLU A 84 14.06 8.49 -2.41
CA GLU A 84 15.48 8.27 -2.09
C GLU A 84 15.88 8.98 -0.80
N LYS A 85 15.48 10.25 -0.61
CA LYS A 85 15.69 10.98 0.66
C LYS A 85 15.01 10.30 1.85
N ARG A 86 13.81 9.76 1.64
CA ARG A 86 13.11 9.00 2.70
C ARG A 86 13.83 7.69 3.00
N LEU A 87 14.35 7.01 1.97
CA LEU A 87 15.07 5.75 2.11
C LEU A 87 16.37 5.96 2.89
N SER A 88 17.16 6.99 2.56
CA SER A 88 18.39 7.31 3.31
C SER A 88 18.10 7.74 4.76
N SER A 89 16.97 8.44 4.99
CA SER A 89 16.51 8.76 6.35
C SER A 89 16.06 7.53 7.14
N LEU A 90 15.60 6.48 6.45
CA LEU A 90 15.21 5.22 7.08
C LEU A 90 16.45 4.36 7.34
N GLU A 91 17.38 4.31 6.40
CA GLU A 91 18.67 3.62 6.51
C GLU A 91 19.46 4.10 7.72
N SER A 92 19.60 5.42 7.89
CA SER A 92 20.26 6.02 9.05
C SER A 92 19.53 5.77 10.39
N LYS A 93 18.24 5.43 10.38
CA LYS A 93 17.50 5.00 11.58
C LYS A 93 17.60 3.51 11.84
N VAL A 94 17.82 2.70 10.80
CA VAL A 94 17.93 1.25 10.91
C VAL A 94 19.31 0.83 11.41
N GLU A 95 20.38 1.54 11.00
CA GLU A 95 21.75 1.30 11.52
C GLU A 95 21.83 1.28 13.06
N PRO A 96 21.40 2.33 13.79
CA PRO A 96 21.50 2.35 15.25
C PRO A 96 20.62 1.28 15.90
N ILE A 97 19.46 0.96 15.33
CA ILE A 97 18.60 -0.14 15.84
C ILE A 97 19.31 -1.50 15.70
N LEU A 98 20.08 -1.69 14.62
CA LEU A 98 20.85 -2.91 14.42
C LEU A 98 21.98 -3.02 15.46
N GLU A 99 22.57 -1.89 15.83
CA GLU A 99 23.62 -1.80 16.84
C GLU A 99 23.05 -1.99 18.26
N ASP A 100 21.96 -1.30 18.60
CA ASP A 100 21.19 -1.49 19.84
C ASP A 100 20.75 -2.95 20.02
N LYS A 101 20.34 -3.62 18.93
CA LYS A 101 19.98 -5.04 18.97
C LYS A 101 21.18 -5.91 19.34
N LYS A 102 22.39 -5.63 18.85
CA LYS A 102 23.60 -6.39 19.24
C LYS A 102 23.92 -6.18 20.72
N ASP A 103 23.82 -4.94 21.19
CA ASP A 103 24.06 -4.61 22.60
C ASP A 103 23.04 -5.27 23.54
N LEU A 104 21.77 -5.31 23.14
CA LEU A 104 20.73 -6.01 23.90
C LEU A 104 20.97 -7.52 23.95
N LEU A 105 21.42 -8.14 22.86
CA LEU A 105 21.78 -9.56 22.85
C LEU A 105 22.95 -9.84 23.81
N ALA A 106 23.99 -9.00 23.80
CA ALA A 106 25.11 -9.13 24.73
C ALA A 106 24.67 -8.96 26.19
N LYS A 107 23.79 -8.00 26.48
CA LYS A 107 23.22 -7.81 27.82
C LYS A 107 22.35 -8.98 28.26
N LEU A 108 21.56 -9.57 27.37
CA LEU A 108 20.76 -10.76 27.66
C LEU A 108 21.64 -11.97 27.98
N ASP A 109 22.75 -12.17 27.25
CA ASP A 109 23.71 -13.25 27.54
C ASP A 109 24.36 -13.08 28.92
N LEU A 110 24.68 -11.84 29.32
CA LEU A 110 25.19 -11.54 30.66
C LEU A 110 24.14 -11.80 31.73
N PHE A 111 22.90 -11.34 31.51
CA PHE A 111 21.79 -11.56 32.43
C PHE A 111 21.46 -13.04 32.59
N GLU A 112 21.55 -13.84 31.52
CA GLU A 112 21.39 -15.30 31.59
C GLU A 112 22.46 -15.94 32.50
N LYS A 113 23.72 -15.47 32.42
CA LYS A 113 24.79 -15.93 33.31
C LYS A 113 24.51 -15.57 34.76
N GLU A 114 24.11 -14.33 35.03
CA GLU A 114 23.75 -13.89 36.38
C GLU A 114 22.57 -14.70 36.94
N LEU A 115 21.53 -14.95 36.14
CA LEU A 115 20.39 -15.80 36.52
C LEU A 115 20.83 -17.22 36.86
N ARG A 116 21.76 -17.81 36.09
CA ARG A 116 22.31 -19.14 36.39
C ARG A 116 23.04 -19.14 37.73
N ASP A 117 23.82 -18.11 38.03
CA ASP A 117 24.56 -18.02 39.28
C ASP A 117 23.67 -17.73 40.48
N VAL A 118 22.63 -16.89 40.32
CA VAL A 118 21.58 -16.69 41.33
C VAL A 118 20.80 -17.98 41.56
N THR A 119 20.49 -18.74 40.51
CA THR A 119 19.82 -20.04 40.64
C THR A 119 20.70 -21.04 41.40
N LYS A 120 22.02 -21.04 41.15
CA LYS A 120 22.98 -21.87 41.90
C LYS A 120 23.06 -21.45 43.36
N SER A 121 23.15 -20.15 43.63
CA SER A 121 23.25 -19.64 45.01
C SER A 121 21.95 -19.87 45.77
N GLN A 122 20.78 -19.70 45.16
CA GLN A 122 19.48 -20.06 45.72
C GLN A 122 19.40 -21.56 46.05
N LYS A 123 19.85 -22.43 45.14
CA LYS A 123 19.93 -23.89 45.40
C LYS A 123 20.84 -24.18 46.59
N GLN A 124 22.04 -23.59 46.64
CA GLN A 124 22.96 -23.76 47.77
C GLN A 124 22.39 -23.22 49.09
N LEU A 125 21.68 -22.08 49.04
CA LEU A 125 21.01 -21.53 50.21
C LEU A 125 19.89 -22.45 50.69
N SER A 126 19.07 -23.00 49.78
CA SER A 126 18.00 -23.93 50.13
C SER A 126 18.52 -25.19 50.81
N VAL A 127 19.65 -25.75 50.34
CA VAL A 127 20.30 -26.90 50.98
C VAL A 127 20.79 -26.55 52.38
N LYS A 128 21.44 -25.40 52.55
CA LYS A 128 21.90 -24.94 53.87
C LYS A 128 20.74 -24.63 54.83
N VAL A 129 19.62 -24.11 54.33
CA VAL A 129 18.41 -23.85 55.13
C VAL A 129 17.78 -25.16 55.57
N SER A 130 17.72 -26.18 54.70
CA SER A 130 17.28 -27.53 55.07
C SER A 130 18.20 -28.19 56.11
N GLU A 131 19.53 -28.03 56.00
CA GLU A 131 20.48 -28.51 57.01
C GLU A 131 20.37 -27.76 58.36
N LEU A 132 19.96 -26.47 58.32
CA LEU A 132 19.70 -25.66 59.51
C LEU A 132 18.35 -25.99 60.15
N GLU A 133 17.30 -26.28 59.36
CA GLU A 133 16.03 -26.82 59.85
C GLU A 133 16.22 -28.19 60.50
N GLU A 134 17.03 -29.07 59.90
CA GLU A 134 17.34 -30.39 60.47
C GLU A 134 18.08 -30.28 61.82
N LYS A 135 18.95 -29.27 61.96
CA LYS A 135 19.63 -28.94 63.24
C LYS A 135 18.75 -28.20 64.25
N ALA A 136 17.72 -27.48 63.80
CA ALA A 136 16.76 -26.79 64.67
C ALA A 136 15.64 -27.71 65.18
N THR A 137 15.49 -28.92 64.63
CA THR A 137 14.41 -29.87 64.98
C THR A 137 14.63 -30.61 66.31
N VAL A 138 15.72 -30.36 67.05
CA VAL A 138 15.97 -31.03 68.34
C VAL A 138 15.39 -30.27 69.56
N SER A 139 14.66 -29.17 69.38
CA SER A 139 13.97 -28.54 70.53
C SER A 139 12.60 -27.99 70.15
N PHE A 140 11.56 -28.81 70.35
CA PHE A 140 10.30 -28.53 71.08
C PHE A 140 9.19 -29.51 70.62
N PRO A 141 8.31 -29.96 71.54
CA PRO A 141 7.54 -31.20 71.40
C PRO A 141 6.18 -31.05 70.68
N SER A 142 5.84 -32.12 69.97
CA SER A 142 4.50 -32.68 69.69
C SER A 142 3.33 -31.73 69.36
N VAL A 143 2.88 -31.78 68.09
CA VAL A 143 1.45 -31.89 67.76
C VAL A 143 1.31 -32.87 66.59
N GLN A 144 0.70 -34.02 66.85
CA GLN A 144 0.17 -34.93 65.83
C GLN A 144 -1.23 -34.47 65.41
N GLU A 145 -1.74 -35.08 64.34
CA GLU A 145 -3.05 -34.90 63.66
C GLU A 145 -2.97 -33.94 62.46
N GLY A 146 -3.37 -34.29 61.24
CA GLY A 146 -4.02 -35.49 60.74
C GLY A 146 -4.21 -35.35 59.23
N LYS A 147 -4.19 -36.47 58.51
CA LYS A 147 -4.59 -36.57 57.10
C LYS A 147 -6.03 -36.09 56.94
N ILE A 148 -6.26 -35.06 56.12
CA ILE A 148 -7.52 -34.92 55.37
C ILE A 148 -7.20 -34.40 53.98
N GLU A 149 -7.50 -35.24 52.99
CA GLU A 149 -7.51 -34.96 51.57
C GLU A 149 -8.50 -33.83 51.26
N ALA A 150 -7.99 -32.69 50.79
CA ALA A 150 -8.83 -31.64 50.24
C ALA A 150 -9.30 -32.03 48.82
N VAL A 151 -10.42 -32.74 48.73
CA VAL A 151 -11.21 -32.83 47.51
C VAL A 151 -12.21 -31.68 47.50
N ILE A 152 -11.83 -30.56 46.90
CA ILE A 152 -12.80 -29.61 46.34
C ILE A 152 -12.22 -29.05 45.03
N PRO A 153 -12.73 -29.43 43.84
CA PRO A 153 -12.36 -28.73 42.61
C PRO A 153 -13.16 -27.42 42.54
N ILE A 154 -12.67 -26.39 43.22
CA ILE A 154 -13.11 -25.01 43.01
C ILE A 154 -12.27 -24.43 41.87
N LYS A 155 -12.70 -24.59 40.61
CA LYS A 155 -12.37 -23.60 39.57
C LYS A 155 -13.35 -22.43 39.66
N ARG A 156 -13.36 -21.73 40.80
CA ARG A 156 -14.07 -20.45 41.00
C ARG A 156 -13.18 -19.39 41.64
N GLU A 157 -11.91 -19.32 41.23
CA GLU A 157 -11.00 -18.25 41.68
C GLU A 157 -10.38 -17.48 40.52
N LYS A 158 -11.07 -17.42 39.38
CA LYS A 158 -10.70 -16.53 38.27
C LYS A 158 -11.86 -15.72 37.70
N ALA A 159 -12.89 -15.49 38.50
CA ALA A 159 -14.10 -14.74 38.13
C ALA A 159 -14.23 -13.39 38.87
N ILE A 160 -13.12 -12.85 39.39
CA ILE A 160 -13.06 -11.46 39.89
C ILE A 160 -11.71 -10.87 39.50
N ALA A 161 -11.43 -10.80 38.19
CA ALA A 161 -10.58 -9.72 37.74
C ALA A 161 -11.34 -8.41 38.00
N PRO A 162 -10.69 -7.30 38.40
CA PRO A 162 -11.39 -6.02 38.51
C PRO A 162 -11.94 -5.67 37.13
N LEU A 163 -13.26 -5.84 36.97
CA LEU A 163 -13.96 -5.43 35.75
C LEU A 163 -13.78 -3.93 35.62
N THR A 164 -13.35 -3.48 34.45
CA THR A 164 -13.27 -2.05 34.15
C THR A 164 -14.67 -1.46 34.16
N GLU A 165 -14.82 -0.17 34.51
CA GLU A 165 -16.13 0.50 34.61
C GLU A 165 -16.99 0.33 33.35
N THR A 166 -16.34 0.30 32.18
CA THR A 166 -16.98 0.05 30.88
C THR A 166 -17.48 -1.38 30.69
N GLU A 167 -16.82 -2.39 31.28
CA GLU A 167 -17.25 -3.80 31.24
C GLU A 167 -18.49 -4.01 32.10
N LEU A 168 -18.52 -3.43 33.31
CA LEU A 168 -19.68 -3.44 34.20
C LEU A 168 -20.89 -2.79 33.54
N THR A 169 -20.72 -1.60 32.97
CA THR A 169 -21.80 -0.87 32.28
C THR A 169 -22.44 -1.68 31.15
N VAL A 170 -21.63 -2.45 30.40
CA VAL A 170 -22.15 -3.29 29.32
C VAL A 170 -22.87 -4.54 29.85
N LEU A 171 -22.34 -5.16 30.91
CA LEU A 171 -22.98 -6.32 31.52
C LEU A 171 -24.32 -5.97 32.19
N GLU A 172 -24.40 -4.82 32.86
CA GLU A 172 -25.63 -4.29 33.43
C GLU A 172 -26.67 -3.99 32.36
N MET A 173 -26.25 -3.35 31.25
CA MET A 173 -27.13 -3.08 30.11
C MET A 173 -27.72 -4.37 29.51
N LEU A 174 -26.89 -5.40 29.29
CA LEU A 174 -27.33 -6.67 28.72
C LEU A 174 -28.22 -7.46 29.68
N SER A 175 -28.07 -7.26 30.98
CA SER A 175 -28.96 -7.81 32.01
C SER A 175 -30.33 -7.14 31.99
N SER A 176 -30.38 -5.81 31.86
CA SER A 176 -31.62 -5.04 31.90
C SER A 176 -32.41 -5.02 30.58
N GLU A 177 -31.72 -5.02 29.44
CA GLU A 177 -32.32 -4.75 28.13
C GLU A 177 -32.29 -5.95 27.17
N GLY A 178 -31.67 -7.06 27.58
CA GLY A 178 -31.63 -8.31 26.84
C GLY A 178 -30.61 -8.34 25.70
N PRO A 179 -30.72 -9.31 24.78
CA PRO A 179 -29.68 -9.60 23.80
C PRO A 179 -29.57 -8.52 22.73
N LYS A 180 -28.39 -7.90 22.63
CA LYS A 180 -28.11 -6.76 21.74
C LYS A 180 -26.97 -7.01 20.77
N THR A 181 -26.95 -6.21 19.71
CA THR A 181 -25.93 -6.28 18.66
C THR A 181 -24.75 -5.35 18.97
N ALA A 182 -23.53 -5.67 18.54
CA ALA A 182 -22.35 -4.81 18.78
C ALA A 182 -22.52 -3.32 18.37
N PRO A 183 -23.23 -2.96 17.27
CA PRO A 183 -23.51 -1.56 16.93
C PRO A 183 -24.42 -0.85 17.95
N GLU A 184 -25.40 -1.55 18.51
CA GLU A 184 -26.33 -1.01 19.52
C GLU A 184 -25.61 -0.75 20.85
N ILE A 185 -24.69 -1.65 21.22
CA ILE A 185 -23.84 -1.51 22.41
C ILE A 185 -22.89 -0.30 22.23
N LYS A 186 -22.33 -0.12 21.01
CA LYS A 186 -21.47 1.03 20.67
C LYS A 186 -22.18 2.36 20.87
N GLU A 187 -23.43 2.47 20.41
CA GLU A 187 -24.22 3.71 20.51
C GLU A 187 -24.38 4.18 21.95
N ARG A 188 -24.47 3.23 22.89
CA ARG A 188 -24.66 3.51 24.31
C ARG A 188 -23.37 3.84 25.06
N ILE A 189 -22.29 3.11 24.79
CA ILE A 189 -21.00 3.35 25.47
C ILE A 189 -20.19 4.49 24.81
N LYS A 190 -20.66 5.03 23.67
CA LYS A 190 -20.03 6.11 22.89
C LYS A 190 -18.54 5.88 22.57
N LEU A 191 -18.11 4.61 22.48
CA LEU A 191 -16.74 4.24 22.12
C LEU A 191 -16.58 4.00 20.61
N SER A 192 -15.33 3.89 20.15
CA SER A 192 -15.01 3.45 18.78
C SER A 192 -15.61 2.06 18.50
N ARG A 193 -15.96 1.82 17.22
CA ARG A 193 -16.42 0.52 16.72
C ARG A 193 -15.39 -0.59 17.02
N GLU A 194 -14.11 -0.24 16.98
CA GLU A 194 -13.02 -1.16 17.27
C GLU A 194 -12.91 -1.49 18.75
N HIS A 195 -12.97 -0.47 19.63
CA HIS A 195 -12.95 -0.68 21.08
C HIS A 195 -14.12 -1.55 21.54
N THR A 196 -15.31 -1.30 21.00
CA THR A 196 -16.51 -2.10 21.29
C THR A 196 -16.32 -3.56 20.85
N ALA A 197 -15.76 -3.78 19.65
CA ALA A 197 -15.50 -5.14 19.17
C ALA A 197 -14.45 -5.88 20.03
N ARG A 198 -13.38 -5.18 20.45
CA ARG A 198 -12.35 -5.73 21.36
C ARG A 198 -12.94 -6.07 22.73
N LEU A 199 -13.78 -5.20 23.27
CA LEU A 199 -14.49 -5.41 24.54
C LEU A 199 -15.42 -6.63 24.48
N MET A 200 -16.23 -6.73 23.42
CA MET A 200 -17.14 -7.86 23.22
C MET A 200 -16.41 -9.18 23.01
N LYS A 201 -15.24 -9.14 22.34
CA LYS A 201 -14.37 -10.31 22.20
C LYS A 201 -13.80 -10.74 23.54
N LYS A 202 -13.30 -9.80 24.35
CA LYS A 202 -12.74 -10.06 25.68
C LYS A 202 -13.79 -10.67 26.62
N LEU A 203 -14.97 -10.06 26.72
CA LEU A 203 -16.06 -10.56 27.57
C LEU A 203 -16.60 -11.95 27.14
N TYR A 204 -16.52 -12.25 25.85
CA TYR A 204 -16.83 -13.59 25.33
C TYR A 204 -15.75 -14.62 25.71
N GLU A 205 -14.46 -14.27 25.57
CA GLU A 205 -13.33 -15.15 25.93
C GLU A 205 -13.24 -15.41 27.44
N GLU A 206 -13.58 -14.42 28.25
CA GLU A 206 -13.65 -14.54 29.71
C GLU A 206 -14.92 -15.28 30.17
N GLY A 207 -15.85 -15.58 29.26
CA GLY A 207 -17.03 -16.41 29.53
C GLY A 207 -18.21 -15.66 30.17
N TYR A 208 -18.20 -14.32 30.14
CA TYR A 208 -19.30 -13.48 30.64
C TYR A 208 -20.46 -13.38 29.64
N LEU A 209 -20.17 -13.45 28.34
CA LEU A 209 -21.15 -13.34 27.26
C LEU A 209 -21.19 -14.57 26.36
N GLU A 210 -22.38 -14.89 25.87
CA GLU A 210 -22.63 -15.84 24.78
C GLU A 210 -22.96 -15.06 23.50
N ARG A 211 -22.49 -15.56 22.33
CA ARG A 211 -22.76 -14.94 21.03
C ARG A 211 -23.58 -15.87 20.14
N ASP A 212 -24.65 -15.34 19.56
CA ASP A 212 -25.41 -16.05 18.53
C ASP A 212 -24.70 -15.89 17.18
N THR A 213 -24.08 -16.96 16.70
CA THR A 213 -23.39 -17.00 15.41
C THR A 213 -24.33 -17.16 14.21
N ASN A 214 -25.64 -17.27 14.46
CA ASN A 214 -26.64 -17.56 13.44
C ASN A 214 -26.87 -16.41 12.44
N LYS A 215 -26.59 -15.15 12.83
CA LYS A 215 -26.76 -13.96 11.97
C LYS A 215 -25.63 -12.95 12.22
N ILE A 216 -25.23 -12.25 11.17
CA ILE A 216 -24.28 -11.13 11.23
C ILE A 216 -25.11 -9.83 11.10
N PRO A 217 -24.91 -8.83 11.98
CA PRO A 217 -23.95 -8.80 13.07
C PRO A 217 -24.40 -9.65 14.28
N PHE A 218 -23.44 -10.21 15.02
CA PHE A 218 -23.72 -11.14 16.12
C PHE A 218 -24.51 -10.47 17.25
N LYS A 219 -25.47 -11.22 17.81
CA LYS A 219 -26.16 -10.84 19.03
C LYS A 219 -25.43 -11.41 20.24
N TYR A 220 -25.28 -10.59 21.27
CA TYR A 220 -24.63 -10.94 22.52
C TYR A 220 -25.67 -11.06 23.62
N ARG A 221 -25.57 -12.12 24.41
CA ARG A 221 -26.43 -12.39 25.57
C ARG A 221 -25.56 -12.65 26.79
N ILE A 222 -25.99 -12.19 27.97
CA ILE A 222 -25.32 -12.50 29.22
C ILE A 222 -25.53 -13.97 29.61
N LYS A 223 -24.48 -14.61 30.13
CA LYS A 223 -24.57 -15.99 30.63
C LYS A 223 -25.41 -16.04 31.91
N LYS A 224 -26.26 -17.06 32.05
CA LYS A 224 -27.15 -17.25 33.23
C LYS A 224 -26.42 -17.30 34.58
N GLU A 225 -25.14 -17.68 34.57
CA GLU A 225 -24.30 -17.70 35.78
C GLU A 225 -23.92 -16.29 36.25
N MET A 226 -23.77 -15.34 35.32
CA MET A 226 -23.39 -13.96 35.60
C MET A 226 -24.59 -13.09 36.02
N GLU A 227 -25.79 -13.38 35.52
CA GLU A 227 -27.04 -12.75 35.98
C GLU A 227 -27.25 -12.90 37.50
N LYS A 228 -26.78 -14.01 38.09
CA LYS A 228 -26.87 -14.25 39.54
C LYS A 228 -25.83 -13.46 40.35
N ILE A 229 -24.69 -13.16 39.75
CA ILE A 229 -23.59 -12.43 40.40
C ILE A 229 -23.90 -10.94 40.44
N LEU A 230 -24.44 -10.38 39.34
CA LEU A 230 -24.85 -8.97 39.28
C LEU A 230 -26.00 -8.66 40.25
N LYS A 231 -27.04 -9.51 40.32
CA LYS A 231 -28.15 -9.34 41.28
C LYS A 231 -27.74 -9.42 42.75
N LYS A 232 -26.59 -10.04 43.05
CA LYS A 232 -26.05 -10.16 44.42
C LYS A 232 -25.13 -8.99 44.79
N ALA A 233 -24.66 -8.21 43.80
CA ALA A 233 -23.85 -7.02 44.03
C ALA A 233 -24.71 -5.77 44.35
N GLU A 234 -26.01 -5.81 44.05
CA GLU A 234 -26.98 -4.74 44.32
C GLU A 234 -27.82 -4.95 45.60
N SER A 235 -27.49 -5.95 46.43
CA SER A 235 -28.21 -6.25 47.68
C SER A 235 -27.32 -6.31 48.91
#